data_AF-A0AAV1P3F5-F1
#
_entry.id   AF-A0AAV1P3F5-F1
#
_cell.length_a   1.000
_cell.length_b   1.000
_cell.length_c   1.000
_cell.angle_alpha   90.00
_cell.angle_beta   90.00
_cell.angle_gamma   90.00
#
_symmetry.space_group_name_H-M   'P 1'
#
loop_
_entity.id
_entity.type
_entity.pdbx_description
1 polymer ?
#
loop_
_entity_poly.entity_id
_entity_poly.type
_entity_poly.pdbx_seq_one_letter_code
_entity_poly.pdbx_strand_id
1 'polypeptide(L)'
;MESVRKAAEMVIEECQHQFRNRRWNCSTTPRGINVFGRVMNQGTREAAFVHALSSAAVAVAVTRACTRGELERCGCDRKVRGVSPEGFQWSGCSDNLSYGVAFSQTFVDEPERAKGLSAGRPLMNLHNNEAGRKAILHNMQVECKCHGVSGSCELRTCWKVMPPFRRVGAVLKERFDGATEVRLTRIGSRTALLPRDPQVKPPAARDLLYLAPSPDFCHLDPDNGIPGTAGRRCNGTSRLAPDGCELVCCGPGYRAGRAEVVQRCSCKFSWCCSVRCQQCKNTVTIHTCRV
;
A
#
# COMPACT_ATOMS: atom_id res chain seq x y z
N MET A 1 7.17 -19.90 2.88
CA MET A 1 7.84 -19.06 3.91
C MET A 1 6.77 -18.19 4.57
N GLU A 2 6.64 -18.25 5.89
CA GLU A 2 5.53 -17.60 6.63
C GLU A 2 5.53 -16.06 6.50
N SER A 3 6.71 -15.43 6.49
CA SER A 3 6.85 -13.98 6.29
C SER A 3 6.27 -13.52 4.93
N VAL A 4 6.42 -14.32 3.88
CA VAL A 4 5.85 -14.02 2.55
C VAL A 4 4.33 -14.15 2.55
N ARG A 5 3.76 -15.11 3.28
CA ARG A 5 2.32 -15.25 3.45
C ARG A 5 1.73 -14.02 4.16
N LYS A 6 2.34 -13.60 5.27
CA LYS A 6 1.98 -12.36 5.98
C LYS A 6 2.09 -11.13 5.09
N ALA A 7 3.11 -11.07 4.21
CA ALA A 7 3.25 -9.97 3.25
C ALA A 7 2.04 -9.89 2.30
N ALA A 8 1.55 -11.03 1.78
CA ALA A 8 0.38 -11.04 0.90
C ALA A 8 -0.88 -10.52 1.60
N GLU A 9 -1.11 -10.89 2.86
CA GLU A 9 -2.21 -10.36 3.68
C GLU A 9 -2.10 -8.85 3.86
N MET A 10 -0.90 -8.36 4.21
CA MET A 10 -0.63 -6.92 4.33
C MET A 10 -0.94 -6.15 3.05
N VAL A 11 -0.61 -6.70 1.87
CA VAL A 11 -0.92 -6.08 0.57
C VAL A 11 -2.42 -5.98 0.36
N ILE A 12 -3.17 -7.05 0.63
CA ILE A 12 -4.63 -7.08 0.44
C ILE A 12 -5.29 -6.02 1.33
N GLU A 13 -4.98 -6.04 2.63
CA GLU A 13 -5.57 -5.10 3.59
C GLU A 13 -5.24 -3.65 3.26
N GLU A 14 -3.98 -3.35 2.94
CA GLU A 14 -3.55 -1.99 2.66
C GLU A 14 -4.07 -1.50 1.31
N CYS A 15 -4.08 -2.34 0.29
CA CYS A 15 -4.62 -1.97 -1.01
C CYS A 15 -6.12 -1.68 -0.94
N GLN A 16 -6.88 -2.56 -0.28
CA GLN A 16 -8.30 -2.33 -0.01
C GLN A 16 -8.52 -1.07 0.82
N HIS A 17 -7.66 -0.81 1.80
CA HIS A 17 -7.73 0.43 2.55
C HIS A 17 -7.55 1.67 1.66
N GLN A 18 -6.48 1.72 0.85
CA GLN A 18 -6.18 2.87 0.00
C GLN A 18 -7.24 3.09 -1.10
N PHE A 19 -7.88 2.02 -1.56
CA PHE A 19 -8.84 2.05 -2.67
C PHE A 19 -10.31 1.86 -2.27
N ARG A 20 -10.63 1.78 -0.98
CA ARG A 20 -12.02 1.57 -0.46
C ARG A 20 -13.08 2.46 -1.10
N ASN A 21 -12.68 3.69 -1.44
CA ASN A 21 -13.54 4.73 -1.98
C ASN A 21 -13.36 4.94 -3.49
N ARG A 22 -12.52 4.17 -4.20
CA ARG A 22 -12.32 4.27 -5.65
C ARG A 22 -13.22 3.28 -6.39
N ARG A 23 -13.45 3.49 -7.71
CA ARG A 23 -14.23 2.54 -8.56
C ARG A 23 -13.63 1.15 -8.56
N TRP A 24 -12.31 1.04 -8.75
CA TRP A 24 -11.57 -0.16 -8.40
C TRP A 24 -11.20 -0.11 -6.92
N ASN A 25 -11.68 -1.08 -6.13
CA ASN A 25 -11.51 -1.10 -4.67
C ASN A 25 -10.53 -2.16 -4.16
N CYS A 26 -9.71 -2.71 -5.06
CA CYS A 26 -8.76 -3.78 -4.74
C CYS A 26 -9.42 -5.03 -4.15
N SER A 27 -10.63 -5.37 -4.62
CA SER A 27 -11.30 -6.61 -4.25
C SER A 27 -10.53 -7.82 -4.76
N THR A 28 -10.42 -8.84 -3.92
CA THR A 28 -9.77 -10.10 -4.27
C THR A 28 -10.72 -10.97 -5.08
N THR A 29 -10.20 -11.68 -6.09
CA THR A 29 -10.99 -12.59 -6.92
C THR A 29 -10.73 -14.04 -6.50
N PRO A 30 -11.69 -14.74 -5.85
CA PRO A 30 -11.47 -16.08 -5.30
C PRO A 30 -11.12 -17.17 -6.34
N ARG A 31 -11.40 -16.93 -7.61
CA ARG A 31 -11.16 -17.85 -8.74
C ARG A 31 -10.16 -17.29 -9.77
N GLY A 32 -9.47 -16.20 -9.46
CA GLY A 32 -8.50 -15.57 -10.35
C GLY A 32 -7.15 -16.27 -10.33
N ILE A 33 -6.44 -16.29 -11.46
CA ILE A 33 -5.02 -16.73 -11.55
C ILE A 33 -4.13 -15.88 -10.64
N ASN A 34 -4.48 -14.60 -10.47
CA ASN A 34 -3.85 -13.65 -9.55
C ASN A 34 -4.87 -13.18 -8.50
N VAL A 35 -4.40 -12.86 -7.29
CA VAL A 35 -5.22 -12.39 -6.15
C VAL A 35 -6.13 -11.20 -6.54
N PHE A 36 -5.64 -10.28 -7.38
CA PHE A 36 -6.36 -9.09 -7.85
C PHE A 36 -6.89 -9.21 -9.29
N GLY A 37 -6.97 -10.43 -9.84
CA GLY A 37 -7.54 -10.69 -11.15
C GLY A 37 -6.67 -10.27 -12.33
N ARG A 38 -7.33 -10.02 -13.49
CA ARG A 38 -6.65 -9.73 -14.77
C ARG A 38 -6.07 -8.32 -14.87
N VAL A 39 -6.48 -7.39 -13.98
CA VAL A 39 -5.90 -6.04 -13.88
C VAL A 39 -4.37 -6.10 -13.77
N MET A 40 -3.84 -7.09 -13.06
CA MET A 40 -2.40 -7.32 -12.91
C MET A 40 -1.66 -7.63 -14.22
N ASN A 41 -2.38 -8.03 -15.28
CA ASN A 41 -1.80 -8.40 -16.57
C ASN A 41 -1.81 -7.27 -17.60
N GLN A 42 -2.57 -6.20 -17.38
CA GLN A 42 -2.82 -5.18 -18.39
C GLN A 42 -1.80 -4.02 -18.37
N GLY A 43 -0.89 -3.97 -17.38
CA GLY A 43 0.08 -2.88 -17.27
C GLY A 43 -0.56 -1.55 -16.89
N THR A 44 -1.65 -1.60 -16.13
CA THR A 44 -2.42 -0.43 -15.71
C THR A 44 -1.80 0.25 -14.50
N ARG A 45 -2.32 1.44 -14.17
CA ARG A 45 -1.93 2.19 -12.98
C ARG A 45 -2.18 1.39 -11.68
N GLU A 46 -3.27 0.63 -11.62
CA GLU A 46 -3.62 -0.22 -10.48
C GLU A 46 -2.58 -1.34 -10.30
N ALA A 47 -2.19 -2.00 -11.40
CA ALA A 47 -1.14 -3.01 -11.37
C ALA A 47 0.19 -2.43 -10.88
N ALA A 48 0.56 -1.22 -11.34
CA ALA A 48 1.75 -0.52 -10.90
C ALA A 48 1.80 -0.32 -9.37
N PHE A 49 0.69 0.14 -8.79
CA PHE A 49 0.56 0.30 -7.34
C PHE A 49 0.66 -1.02 -6.60
N VAL A 50 -0.01 -2.08 -7.06
CA VAL A 50 0.04 -3.40 -6.42
C VAL A 50 1.45 -3.99 -6.45
N HIS A 51 2.18 -3.84 -7.56
CA HIS A 51 3.58 -4.27 -7.66
C HIS A 51 4.47 -3.54 -6.64
N ALA A 52 4.37 -2.21 -6.57
CA ALA A 52 5.10 -1.41 -5.59
C ALA A 52 4.73 -1.77 -4.14
N LEU A 53 3.44 -1.97 -3.86
CA LEU A 53 2.99 -2.35 -2.52
C LEU A 53 3.45 -3.77 -2.14
N SER A 54 3.48 -4.69 -3.11
CA SER A 54 3.89 -6.08 -2.89
C SER A 54 5.39 -6.20 -2.62
N SER A 55 6.24 -5.52 -3.39
CA SER A 55 7.68 -5.48 -3.12
C SER A 55 7.97 -4.87 -1.74
N ALA A 56 7.28 -3.79 -1.39
CA ALA A 56 7.38 -3.16 -0.09
C ALA A 56 6.94 -4.10 1.04
N ALA A 57 5.79 -4.76 0.89
CA ALA A 57 5.26 -5.67 1.91
C ALA A 57 6.20 -6.84 2.18
N VAL A 58 6.78 -7.45 1.13
CA VAL A 58 7.76 -8.54 1.27
C VAL A 58 8.98 -8.05 2.05
N ALA A 59 9.52 -6.88 1.71
CA ALA A 59 10.67 -6.31 2.43
C ALA A 59 10.33 -6.08 3.92
N VAL A 60 9.17 -5.48 4.22
CA VAL A 60 8.74 -5.20 5.59
C VAL A 60 8.51 -6.49 6.39
N ALA A 61 7.81 -7.47 5.83
CA ALA A 61 7.46 -8.69 6.54
C ALA A 61 8.71 -9.52 6.87
N VAL A 62 9.66 -9.60 5.94
CA VAL A 62 10.95 -10.28 6.17
C VAL A 62 11.78 -9.54 7.19
N THR A 63 11.92 -8.21 7.09
CA THR A 63 12.67 -7.42 8.08
C THR A 63 12.06 -7.54 9.47
N ARG A 64 10.74 -7.53 9.62
CA ARG A 64 10.06 -7.76 10.91
C ARG A 64 10.33 -9.15 11.48
N ALA A 65 10.32 -10.18 10.63
CA ALA A 65 10.65 -11.53 11.07
C ALA A 65 12.11 -11.63 11.55
N CYS A 66 13.04 -10.95 10.85
CA CYS A 66 14.43 -10.83 11.29
C CYS A 66 14.57 -10.14 12.65
N THR A 67 13.90 -8.99 12.85
CA THR A 67 14.05 -8.22 14.09
C THR A 67 13.39 -8.87 15.30
N ARG A 68 12.41 -9.75 15.07
CA ARG A 68 11.82 -10.61 16.10
C ARG A 68 12.59 -11.90 16.39
N GLY A 69 13.65 -12.19 15.62
CA GLY A 69 14.38 -13.44 15.73
C GLY A 69 13.61 -14.67 15.22
N GLU A 70 12.59 -14.48 14.38
CA GLU A 70 11.83 -15.57 13.74
C GLU A 70 12.65 -16.26 12.62
N LEU A 71 13.74 -15.65 12.15
CA LEU A 71 14.60 -16.13 11.08
C LEU A 71 16.05 -16.25 11.55
N GLU A 72 16.68 -17.40 11.34
CA GLU A 72 18.04 -17.67 11.85
C GLU A 72 19.15 -16.88 11.12
N ARG A 73 18.94 -16.58 9.83
CA ARG A 73 19.99 -16.00 8.96
C ARG A 73 20.04 -14.47 8.96
N CYS A 74 19.25 -13.81 9.80
CA CYS A 74 19.20 -12.36 9.90
C CYS A 74 18.82 -11.91 11.31
N GLY A 75 18.95 -10.61 11.58
CA GLY A 75 18.63 -10.02 12.87
C GLY A 75 18.56 -8.50 12.76
N CYS A 76 18.72 -7.83 13.90
CA CYS A 76 18.80 -6.37 13.97
C CYS A 76 19.98 -5.81 13.16
N ASP A 77 19.83 -4.60 12.64
CA ASP A 77 20.93 -3.85 12.04
C ASP A 77 21.90 -3.37 13.13
N ARG A 78 23.18 -3.72 12.98
CA ARG A 78 24.27 -3.38 13.90
C ARG A 78 25.21 -2.31 13.33
N LYS A 79 24.90 -1.74 12.15
CA LYS A 79 25.74 -0.74 11.48
C LYS A 79 25.74 0.61 12.20
N VAL A 80 24.64 0.97 12.86
CA VAL A 80 24.49 2.24 13.58
C VAL A 80 24.74 2.00 15.06
N ARG A 81 25.74 2.70 15.63
CA ARG A 81 26.21 2.51 17.01
C ARG A 81 26.82 3.80 17.57
N GLY A 82 26.96 3.87 18.89
CA GLY A 82 27.58 5.01 19.58
C GLY A 82 26.62 6.18 19.81
N VAL A 83 27.18 7.35 20.07
CA VAL A 83 26.42 8.59 20.31
C VAL A 83 26.10 9.25 18.97
N SER A 84 24.86 9.68 18.79
CA SER A 84 24.42 10.43 17.61
C SER A 84 24.88 11.90 17.68
N PRO A 85 24.94 12.61 16.54
CA PRO A 85 25.19 14.07 16.53
C PRO A 85 24.20 14.88 17.37
N GLU A 86 22.98 14.37 17.54
CA GLU A 86 21.90 14.97 18.33
C GLU A 86 21.94 14.57 19.82
N GLY A 87 23.02 13.91 20.26
CA GLY A 87 23.32 13.64 21.67
C GLY A 87 22.66 12.41 22.28
N PHE A 88 21.91 11.60 21.52
CA PHE A 88 21.34 10.36 22.02
C PHE A 88 22.21 9.14 21.72
N GLN A 89 22.07 8.07 22.50
CA GLN A 89 22.80 6.82 22.26
C GLN A 89 22.03 5.90 21.31
N TRP A 90 22.70 5.40 20.26
CA TRP A 90 22.18 4.31 19.45
C TRP A 90 22.24 3.00 20.23
N SER A 91 21.08 2.39 20.46
CA SER A 91 20.94 1.12 21.17
C SER A 91 19.60 0.46 20.85
N GLY A 92 19.41 -0.80 21.23
CA GLY A 92 18.22 -1.59 20.91
C GLY A 92 18.32 -2.31 19.57
N CYS A 93 17.18 -2.68 18.99
CA CYS A 93 17.11 -3.41 17.74
C CYS A 93 16.69 -2.48 16.60
N SER A 94 17.66 -2.02 15.80
CA SER A 94 17.35 -1.31 14.57
C SER A 94 16.87 -2.28 13.49
N ASP A 95 15.84 -1.91 12.74
CA ASP A 95 15.30 -2.72 11.65
C ASP A 95 16.32 -2.87 10.51
N ASN A 96 16.70 -4.11 10.21
CA ASN A 96 17.57 -4.42 9.07
C ASN A 96 16.78 -4.44 7.75
N LEU A 97 16.35 -3.26 7.32
CA LEU A 97 15.61 -3.10 6.07
C LEU A 97 16.46 -3.49 4.85
N SER A 98 17.79 -3.34 4.92
CA SER A 98 18.68 -3.71 3.82
C SER A 98 18.59 -5.20 3.45
N TYR A 99 18.45 -6.06 4.46
CA TYR A 99 18.23 -7.50 4.26
C TYR A 99 16.86 -7.79 3.63
N GLY A 100 15.78 -7.17 4.14
CA GLY A 100 14.44 -7.36 3.59
C GLY A 100 14.31 -6.86 2.16
N VAL A 101 14.94 -5.73 1.82
CA VAL A 101 15.01 -5.19 0.45
C VAL A 101 15.74 -6.15 -0.48
N ALA A 102 16.87 -6.71 -0.06
CA ALA A 102 17.62 -7.70 -0.86
C ALA A 102 16.79 -8.96 -1.10
N PHE A 103 16.13 -9.48 -0.06
CA PHE A 103 15.21 -10.61 -0.19
C PHE A 103 14.06 -10.29 -1.16
N SER A 104 13.44 -9.11 -1.03
CA SER A 104 12.36 -8.69 -1.92
C SER A 104 12.81 -8.58 -3.37
N GLN A 105 14.02 -8.09 -3.63
CA GLN A 105 14.59 -8.05 -4.97
C GLN A 105 14.71 -9.46 -5.55
N THR A 106 15.32 -10.40 -4.83
CA THR A 106 15.43 -11.79 -5.31
C THR A 106 14.05 -12.41 -5.52
N PHE A 107 13.16 -12.31 -4.53
CA PHE A 107 11.88 -13.02 -4.55
C PHE A 107 10.86 -12.43 -5.53
N VAL A 108 10.74 -11.10 -5.60
CA VAL A 108 9.70 -10.41 -6.39
C VAL A 108 10.19 -10.07 -7.80
N ASP A 109 11.49 -9.79 -7.99
CA ASP A 109 12.01 -9.35 -9.29
C ASP A 109 12.46 -10.52 -10.18
N GLU A 110 12.89 -11.67 -9.65
CA GLU A 110 13.35 -12.81 -10.46
C GLU A 110 12.31 -13.31 -11.47
N PRO A 111 11.02 -13.50 -11.11
CA PRO A 111 10.00 -13.92 -12.08
C PRO A 111 9.81 -12.91 -13.21
N GLU A 112 10.02 -11.61 -12.96
CA GLU A 112 9.92 -10.58 -13.98
C GLU A 112 11.17 -10.58 -14.88
N ARG A 113 12.36 -10.76 -14.30
CA ARG A 113 13.62 -10.90 -15.07
C ARG A 113 13.57 -12.10 -16.01
N ALA A 114 13.00 -13.22 -15.57
CA ALA A 114 12.85 -14.43 -16.37
C ALA A 114 11.94 -14.23 -17.61
N LYS A 115 11.00 -13.27 -17.57
CA LYS A 115 10.11 -12.94 -18.71
C LYS A 115 10.80 -12.11 -19.80
N GLY A 116 12.04 -11.68 -19.58
CA GLY A 116 12.84 -10.91 -20.54
C GLY A 116 12.63 -9.39 -20.46
N LEU A 117 13.75 -8.65 -20.41
CA LEU A 117 13.79 -7.19 -20.31
C LEU A 117 13.56 -6.46 -21.65
N SER A 118 13.31 -7.22 -22.72
CA SER A 118 12.91 -6.68 -24.02
C SER A 118 11.42 -6.27 -24.05
N ALA A 119 10.61 -6.78 -23.12
CA ALA A 119 9.20 -6.46 -23.01
C ALA A 119 8.97 -5.29 -22.04
N GLY A 120 7.99 -4.43 -22.35
CA GLY A 120 7.69 -3.25 -21.52
C GLY A 120 7.15 -3.60 -20.14
N ARG A 121 6.32 -4.64 -20.02
CA ARG A 121 5.64 -4.99 -18.76
C ARG A 121 6.61 -5.47 -17.67
N PRO A 122 7.56 -6.41 -17.91
CA PRO A 122 8.57 -6.75 -16.92
C PRO A 122 9.42 -5.55 -16.48
N LEU A 123 9.84 -4.69 -17.42
CA LEU A 123 10.59 -3.47 -17.08
C LEU A 123 9.78 -2.52 -16.17
N MET A 124 8.50 -2.35 -16.47
CA MET A 124 7.58 -1.53 -15.67
C MET A 124 7.41 -2.11 -14.27
N ASN A 125 7.20 -3.43 -14.15
CA ASN A 125 7.05 -4.12 -12.88
C ASN A 125 8.32 -3.98 -12.02
N LEU A 126 9.50 -4.17 -12.60
CA LEU A 126 10.78 -4.00 -11.91
C LEU A 126 10.98 -2.58 -11.38
N HIS A 127 10.63 -1.56 -12.18
CA HIS A 127 10.68 -0.17 -11.74
C HIS A 127 9.73 0.09 -10.57
N ASN A 128 8.48 -0.34 -10.69
CA ASN A 128 7.47 -0.15 -9.66
C ASN A 128 7.82 -0.91 -8.37
N ASN A 129 8.35 -2.13 -8.48
CA ASN A 129 8.87 -2.89 -7.34
C ASN A 129 9.96 -2.09 -6.61
N GLU A 130 10.88 -1.46 -7.34
CA GLU A 130 11.94 -0.64 -6.74
C GLU A 130 11.39 0.63 -6.09
N ALA A 131 10.41 1.30 -6.72
CA ALA A 131 9.72 2.44 -6.13
C ALA A 131 9.06 2.06 -4.78
N GLY A 132 8.46 0.86 -4.71
CA GLY A 132 7.93 0.27 -3.48
C GLY A 132 8.96 0.15 -2.35
N ARG A 133 10.12 -0.46 -2.65
CA ARG A 133 11.21 -0.63 -1.67
C ARG A 133 11.78 0.72 -1.23
N LYS A 134 11.93 1.67 -2.15
CA LYS A 134 12.37 3.04 -1.86
C LYS A 134 11.39 3.81 -0.98
N ALA A 135 10.08 3.58 -1.13
CA ALA A 135 9.08 4.21 -0.27
C ALA A 135 9.29 3.89 1.21
N ILE A 136 9.79 2.69 1.53
CA ILE A 136 10.13 2.33 2.92
C ILE A 136 11.47 2.95 3.32
N LEU A 137 12.51 2.79 2.50
CA LEU A 137 13.86 3.29 2.79
C LEU A 137 13.88 4.79 3.12
N HIS A 138 13.14 5.59 2.35
CA HIS A 138 13.06 7.03 2.55
C HIS A 138 12.13 7.47 3.70
N ASN A 139 11.35 6.56 4.28
CA ASN A 139 10.44 6.86 5.39
C ASN A 139 10.80 6.11 6.67
N MET A 140 12.02 5.56 6.77
CA MET A 140 12.57 5.03 8.02
C MET A 140 12.54 6.12 9.11
N GLN A 141 12.23 5.72 10.33
CA GLN A 141 12.09 6.62 11.47
C GLN A 141 13.10 6.28 12.55
N VAL A 142 13.39 7.26 13.40
CA VAL A 142 14.15 7.04 14.62
C VAL A 142 13.15 7.07 15.77
N GLU A 143 13.05 5.95 16.48
CA GLU A 143 12.27 5.86 17.71
C GLU A 143 13.20 5.84 18.91
N CYS A 144 12.76 6.48 20.00
CA CYS A 144 13.56 6.67 21.19
C CYS A 144 12.80 6.22 22.44
N LYS A 145 13.53 5.66 23.40
CA LYS A 145 13.08 5.46 24.77
C LYS A 145 13.85 6.38 25.70
N CYS A 146 13.12 7.09 26.54
CA CYS A 146 13.66 7.98 27.56
C CYS A 146 13.86 7.23 28.88
N HIS A 147 14.98 7.49 29.55
CA HIS A 147 15.41 6.80 30.77
C HIS A 147 15.71 7.76 31.94
N GLY A 148 15.43 9.05 31.80
CA GLY A 148 15.64 10.03 32.86
C GLY A 148 14.68 9.86 34.04
N VAL A 149 15.04 10.43 35.18
CA VAL A 149 14.23 10.42 36.41
C VAL A 149 12.82 10.96 36.11
N SER A 150 11.79 10.31 36.65
CA SER A 150 10.38 10.66 36.42
C SER A 150 9.95 10.71 34.95
N GLY A 151 10.64 9.98 34.05
CA GLY A 151 10.33 9.95 32.62
C GLY A 151 10.98 11.06 31.80
N SER A 152 11.96 11.79 32.38
CA SER A 152 12.76 12.77 31.63
C SER A 152 13.46 12.14 30.41
N CYS A 153 13.59 12.92 29.34
CA CYS A 153 14.26 12.53 28.09
C CYS A 153 15.70 13.07 27.97
N GLU A 154 16.29 13.59 29.05
CA GLU A 154 17.70 14.00 29.09
C GLU A 154 18.64 12.87 28.69
N LEU A 155 18.38 11.66 29.20
CA LEU A 155 19.01 10.44 28.73
C LEU A 155 18.00 9.65 27.90
N ARG A 156 18.34 9.38 26.63
CA ARG A 156 17.51 8.55 25.75
C ARG A 156 18.36 7.65 24.86
N THR A 157 17.81 6.48 24.58
CA THR A 157 18.36 5.54 23.60
C THR A 157 17.43 5.43 22.42
N CYS A 158 17.97 5.42 21.20
CA CYS A 158 17.17 5.34 19.99
C CYS A 158 17.64 4.25 19.04
N TRP A 159 16.72 3.78 18.19
CA TRP A 159 16.95 2.81 17.13
C TRP A 159 16.18 3.20 15.88
N LYS A 160 16.61 2.68 14.73
CA LYS A 160 15.90 2.90 13.46
C LYS A 160 14.78 1.88 13.31
N VAL A 161 13.59 2.34 12.94
CA VAL A 161 12.43 1.49 12.69
C VAL A 161 11.83 1.76 11.32
N MET A 162 11.23 0.75 10.72
CA MET A 162 10.38 0.91 9.54
C MET A 162 9.12 1.69 9.90
N PRO A 163 8.61 2.54 8.99
CA PRO A 163 7.35 3.23 9.22
C PRO A 163 6.19 2.24 9.34
N PRO A 164 5.07 2.64 9.99
CA PRO A 164 3.81 1.91 9.89
C PRO A 164 3.46 1.65 8.42
N PHE A 165 3.00 0.45 8.10
CA PHE A 165 2.76 0.08 6.69
C PHE A 165 1.68 0.95 6.03
N ARG A 166 0.73 1.45 6.83
CA ARG A 166 -0.26 2.46 6.42
C ARG A 166 0.36 3.73 5.85
N ARG A 167 1.49 4.18 6.41
CA ARG A 167 2.24 5.34 5.88
C ARG A 167 2.89 5.00 4.54
N VAL A 168 3.41 3.78 4.36
CA VAL A 168 3.95 3.33 3.07
C VAL A 168 2.85 3.27 2.02
N GLY A 169 1.69 2.71 2.35
CA GLY A 169 0.52 2.69 1.46
C GLY A 169 0.07 4.09 1.05
N ALA A 170 0.04 5.05 1.98
CA ALA A 170 -0.29 6.44 1.67
C ALA A 170 0.72 7.10 0.72
N VAL A 171 2.02 6.94 0.98
CA VAL A 171 3.09 7.46 0.11
C VAL A 171 2.98 6.87 -1.30
N LEU A 172 2.76 5.55 -1.41
CA LEU A 172 2.58 4.90 -2.71
C LEU A 172 1.28 5.33 -3.39
N LYS A 173 0.25 5.65 -2.62
CA LYS A 173 -1.04 6.12 -3.15
C LYS A 173 -0.91 7.52 -3.77
N GLU A 174 -0.09 8.39 -3.19
CA GLU A 174 0.27 9.68 -3.80
C GLU A 174 1.03 9.47 -5.12
N ARG A 175 2.00 8.53 -5.16
CA ARG A 175 2.72 8.18 -6.38
C ARG A 175 1.81 7.56 -7.45
N PHE A 176 0.77 6.83 -7.04
CA PHE A 176 -0.25 6.31 -7.94
C PHE A 176 -1.06 7.45 -8.58
N ASP A 177 -1.48 8.46 -7.81
CA ASP A 177 -2.29 9.56 -8.36
C ASP A 177 -1.49 10.37 -9.40
N GLY A 178 -0.18 10.52 -9.19
CA GLY A 178 0.75 11.17 -10.13
C GLY A 178 1.56 10.23 -11.03
N ALA A 179 1.12 8.98 -11.24
CA ALA A 179 1.86 8.00 -12.04
C ALA A 179 1.98 8.42 -13.52
N THR A 180 3.09 8.04 -14.16
CA THR A 180 3.42 8.43 -15.54
C THR A 180 3.10 7.32 -16.53
N GLU A 181 2.38 7.66 -17.61
CA GLU A 181 2.19 6.74 -18.73
C GLU A 181 3.46 6.69 -19.58
N VAL A 182 3.96 5.48 -19.83
CA VAL A 182 5.19 5.25 -20.56
C VAL A 182 4.98 4.34 -21.76
N ARG A 183 5.89 4.43 -22.73
CA ARG A 183 5.99 3.50 -23.86
C ARG A 183 7.38 2.89 -23.90
N LEU A 184 7.44 1.65 -24.37
CA LEU A 184 8.71 1.00 -24.66
C LEU A 184 9.36 1.69 -25.87
N THR A 185 10.61 2.12 -25.71
CA THR A 185 11.41 2.76 -26.74
C THR A 185 12.75 2.05 -26.85
N ARG A 186 13.20 1.82 -28.09
CA ARG A 186 14.53 1.25 -28.36
C ARG A 186 15.53 2.39 -28.55
N ILE A 187 16.55 2.41 -27.72
CA ILE A 187 17.67 3.36 -27.77
C ILE A 187 18.92 2.55 -28.08
N GLY A 188 19.29 2.50 -29.36
CA GLY A 188 20.36 1.63 -29.86
C GLY A 188 20.06 0.14 -29.62
N SER A 189 20.93 -0.54 -28.87
CA SER A 189 20.75 -1.95 -28.50
C SER A 189 19.88 -2.16 -27.25
N ARG A 190 19.56 -1.10 -26.50
CA ARG A 190 18.82 -1.19 -25.23
C ARG A 190 17.36 -0.76 -25.38
N THR A 191 16.49 -1.36 -24.59
CA THR A 191 15.10 -0.93 -24.41
C THR A 191 14.98 -0.08 -23.15
N ALA A 192 14.20 0.99 -23.23
CA ALA A 192 13.91 1.88 -22.11
C ALA A 192 12.43 2.28 -22.10
N LEU A 193 11.91 2.58 -20.92
CA LEU A 193 10.57 3.15 -20.75
C LEU A 193 10.69 4.67 -20.73
N LEU A 194 10.06 5.33 -21.69
CA LEU A 194 10.02 6.79 -21.77
C LEU A 194 8.58 7.27 -21.64
N PRO A 195 8.34 8.47 -21.08
CA PRO A 195 7.02 9.09 -21.07
C PRO A 195 6.38 9.06 -22.46
N ARG A 196 5.08 8.76 -22.52
CA ARG A 196 4.33 8.88 -23.79
C ARG A 196 4.25 10.32 -24.26
N ASP A 197 3.96 11.24 -23.33
CA ASP A 197 3.95 12.67 -23.57
C ASP A 197 5.37 13.25 -23.39
N PRO A 198 5.99 13.83 -24.44
CA PRO A 198 7.32 14.43 -24.36
C PRO A 198 7.42 15.65 -23.42
N GLN A 199 6.30 16.30 -23.09
CA GLN A 199 6.27 17.44 -22.16
C GLN A 199 6.35 16.98 -20.68
N VAL A 200 6.05 15.71 -20.42
CA VAL A 200 6.15 15.14 -19.08
C VAL A 200 7.59 14.84 -18.76
N LYS A 201 8.04 15.32 -17.59
CA LYS A 201 9.40 15.08 -17.10
C LYS A 201 9.66 13.57 -16.97
N PRO A 202 10.89 13.10 -17.27
CA PRO A 202 11.25 11.71 -17.03
C PRO A 202 10.99 11.30 -15.57
N PRO A 203 10.35 10.14 -15.33
CA PRO A 203 9.99 9.70 -14.00
C PRO A 203 11.22 9.35 -13.18
N ALA A 204 11.21 9.72 -11.90
CA ALA A 204 12.23 9.33 -10.95
C ALA A 204 12.05 7.87 -10.52
N ALA A 205 13.08 7.30 -9.89
CA ALA A 205 13.05 5.91 -9.42
C ALA A 205 12.06 5.63 -8.27
N ARG A 206 11.37 6.65 -7.76
CA ARG A 206 10.30 6.55 -6.74
C ARG A 206 8.91 6.79 -7.30
N ASP A 207 8.81 7.14 -8.58
CA ASP A 207 7.54 7.38 -9.25
C ASP A 207 7.01 6.06 -9.82
N LEU A 208 5.69 5.95 -9.98
CA LEU A 208 5.07 4.77 -10.55
C LEU A 208 4.83 4.94 -12.05
N LEU A 209 5.02 3.86 -12.80
CA LEU A 209 4.87 3.80 -14.25
C LEU A 209 3.75 2.86 -14.65
N TYR A 210 3.03 3.20 -15.71
CA TYR A 210 2.05 2.33 -16.34
C TYR A 210 2.13 2.39 -17.87
N LEU A 211 1.70 1.34 -18.55
CA LEU A 211 1.84 1.17 -20.01
C LEU A 211 0.53 1.38 -20.77
N ALA A 212 -0.59 1.12 -20.09
CA ALA A 212 -1.92 1.14 -20.69
C ALA A 212 -2.94 1.83 -19.76
N PRO A 213 -3.92 2.54 -20.32
CA PRO A 213 -4.99 3.15 -19.54
C PRO A 213 -5.76 2.09 -18.74
N SER A 214 -6.25 2.50 -17.57
CA SER A 214 -7.11 1.65 -16.76
C SER A 214 -8.41 1.33 -17.48
N PRO A 215 -8.96 0.11 -17.35
CA PRO A 215 -10.23 -0.26 -17.95
C PRO A 215 -11.39 0.48 -17.27
N ASP A 216 -12.58 0.38 -17.86
CA ASP A 216 -13.77 0.88 -17.20
C ASP A 216 -14.17 -0.03 -16.02
N PHE A 217 -14.06 0.52 -14.81
CA PHE A 217 -14.45 -0.18 -13.58
C PHE A 217 -15.92 0.03 -13.20
N CYS A 218 -16.67 0.80 -13.98
CA CYS A 218 -18.07 1.13 -13.69
C CYS A 218 -18.99 -0.08 -13.85
N HIS A 219 -18.89 -0.73 -15.01
CA HIS A 219 -19.77 -1.81 -15.41
C HIS A 219 -19.14 -3.17 -15.12
N LEU A 220 -19.99 -4.18 -14.93
CA LEU A 220 -19.57 -5.57 -14.76
C LEU A 220 -18.97 -6.06 -16.09
N ASP A 221 -17.72 -6.51 -16.04
CA ASP A 221 -17.03 -7.13 -17.16
C ASP A 221 -16.35 -8.42 -16.65
N PRO A 222 -17.02 -9.58 -16.81
CA PRO A 222 -16.49 -10.87 -16.39
C PRO A 222 -15.22 -11.27 -17.14
N ASP A 223 -15.08 -10.86 -18.40
CA ASP A 223 -13.93 -11.20 -19.23
C ASP A 223 -12.66 -10.52 -18.72
N ASN A 224 -12.77 -9.31 -18.17
CA ASN A 224 -11.65 -8.62 -17.53
C ASN A 224 -11.60 -8.78 -16.01
N GLY A 225 -12.53 -9.55 -15.43
CA GLY A 225 -12.62 -9.79 -13.99
C GLY A 225 -12.99 -8.54 -13.19
N ILE A 226 -13.74 -7.63 -13.80
CA ILE A 226 -14.19 -6.36 -13.22
C ILE A 226 -15.60 -6.57 -12.66
N PRO A 227 -15.82 -6.45 -11.34
CA PRO A 227 -17.13 -6.71 -10.73
C PRO A 227 -18.16 -5.58 -10.95
N GLY A 228 -17.73 -4.42 -11.44
CA GLY A 228 -18.55 -3.21 -11.52
C GLY A 228 -18.77 -2.54 -10.16
N THR A 229 -19.54 -1.45 -10.18
CA THR A 229 -19.81 -0.61 -8.99
C THR A 229 -21.21 -0.79 -8.41
N ALA A 230 -22.05 -1.60 -9.04
CA ALA A 230 -23.41 -1.89 -8.60
C ALA A 230 -23.46 -2.35 -7.13
N GLY A 231 -24.41 -1.80 -6.38
CA GLY A 231 -24.62 -2.14 -4.96
C GLY A 231 -23.57 -1.59 -3.98
N ARG A 232 -22.52 -0.90 -4.45
CA ARG A 232 -21.50 -0.32 -3.56
C ARG A 232 -22.04 0.87 -2.78
N ARG A 233 -21.57 1.01 -1.54
CA ARG A 233 -21.85 2.19 -0.70
C ARG A 233 -21.03 3.39 -1.17
N CYS A 234 -21.62 4.56 -1.07
CA CYS A 234 -20.99 5.83 -1.45
C CYS A 234 -21.44 6.98 -0.53
N ASN A 235 -20.75 8.11 -0.62
CA ASN A 235 -21.05 9.32 0.13
C ASN A 235 -21.97 10.24 -0.67
N GLY A 236 -23.22 10.40 -0.21
CA GLY A 236 -24.21 11.28 -0.85
C GLY A 236 -24.01 12.77 -0.56
N THR A 237 -23.27 13.10 0.50
CA THR A 237 -23.04 14.49 0.95
C THR A 237 -22.05 15.23 0.05
N SER A 238 -20.93 14.59 -0.29
CA SER A 238 -19.89 15.15 -1.14
C SER A 238 -19.86 14.43 -2.49
N ARG A 239 -20.85 14.71 -3.35
CA ARG A 239 -21.13 13.96 -4.59
C ARG A 239 -19.93 13.76 -5.51
N LEU A 240 -19.07 14.77 -5.64
CA LEU A 240 -17.88 14.80 -6.51
C LEU A 240 -16.55 14.45 -5.80
N ALA A 241 -16.58 14.20 -4.48
CA ALA A 241 -15.39 13.75 -3.78
C ALA A 241 -15.01 12.32 -4.24
N PRO A 242 -13.77 11.85 -4.01
CA PRO A 242 -13.35 10.51 -4.41
C PRO A 242 -14.29 9.40 -3.92
N ASP A 243 -14.88 9.54 -2.73
CA ASP A 243 -15.88 8.65 -2.12
C ASP A 243 -17.33 9.02 -2.45
N GLY A 244 -17.52 10.10 -3.20
CA GLY A 244 -18.81 10.65 -3.61
C GLY A 244 -19.58 9.72 -4.53
N CYS A 245 -20.90 9.69 -4.37
CA CYS A 245 -21.76 8.80 -5.15
C CYS A 245 -21.69 9.03 -6.66
N GLU A 246 -21.42 10.25 -7.12
CA GLU A 246 -21.33 10.54 -8.56
C GLU A 246 -20.07 9.90 -9.17
N LEU A 247 -18.96 9.90 -8.43
CA LEU A 247 -17.72 9.25 -8.89
C LEU A 247 -17.76 7.73 -8.73
N VAL A 248 -18.23 7.23 -7.57
CA VAL A 248 -18.24 5.79 -7.28
C VAL A 248 -19.28 5.05 -8.12
N CYS A 249 -20.46 5.64 -8.35
CA CYS A 249 -21.56 5.03 -9.10
C CYS A 249 -21.59 5.44 -10.58
N CYS A 250 -20.52 6.09 -11.05
CA CYS A 250 -20.35 6.47 -12.46
C CYS A 250 -21.48 7.33 -13.02
N GLY A 251 -21.94 8.29 -12.21
CA GLY A 251 -23.03 9.22 -12.52
C GLY A 251 -24.08 9.27 -11.41
N PRO A 252 -25.27 9.83 -11.69
CA PRO A 252 -26.34 10.03 -10.70
C PRO A 252 -27.06 8.73 -10.28
N GLY A 253 -26.63 7.56 -10.76
CA GLY A 253 -27.26 6.27 -10.56
C GLY A 253 -27.08 5.67 -9.16
N TYR A 254 -27.50 6.37 -8.11
CA TYR A 254 -27.55 5.83 -6.73
C TYR A 254 -28.94 5.94 -6.12
N ARG A 255 -29.17 5.20 -5.04
CA ARG A 255 -30.39 5.22 -4.22
C ARG A 255 -30.02 5.51 -2.77
N ALA A 256 -30.88 6.25 -2.08
CA ALA A 256 -30.78 6.49 -0.64
C ALA A 256 -31.78 5.58 0.08
N GLY A 257 -31.31 4.86 1.11
CA GLY A 257 -32.14 4.05 1.99
C GLY A 257 -31.85 4.40 3.44
N ARG A 258 -32.88 4.38 4.29
CA ARG A 258 -32.68 4.49 5.75
C ARG A 258 -32.33 3.11 6.29
N ALA A 259 -31.27 3.05 7.09
CA ALA A 259 -30.88 1.84 7.80
C ALA A 259 -30.69 2.15 9.28
N GLU A 260 -31.16 1.25 10.14
CA GLU A 260 -30.90 1.33 11.56
C GLU A 260 -29.51 0.75 11.84
N VAL A 261 -28.60 1.56 12.36
CA VAL A 261 -27.26 1.16 12.76
C VAL A 261 -27.18 1.17 14.28
N VAL A 262 -26.82 0.03 14.85
CA VAL A 262 -26.57 -0.12 16.28
C VAL A 262 -25.12 0.24 16.55
N GLN A 263 -24.89 1.22 17.42
CA GLN A 263 -23.54 1.61 17.84
C GLN A 263 -23.45 1.68 19.36
N ARG A 264 -22.22 1.53 19.87
CA ARG A 264 -21.94 1.74 21.29
C ARG A 264 -21.91 3.23 21.59
N CYS A 265 -22.70 3.65 22.58
CA CYS A 265 -22.86 5.03 22.99
C CYS A 265 -22.81 5.13 24.52
N SER A 266 -22.74 6.37 25.03
CA SER A 266 -22.83 6.66 26.48
C SER A 266 -21.87 5.79 27.31
N CYS A 267 -20.66 5.57 26.78
CA CYS A 267 -19.67 4.70 27.39
C CYS A 267 -19.15 5.33 28.69
N LYS A 268 -19.30 4.61 29.80
CA LYS A 268 -18.77 4.99 31.11
C LYS A 268 -17.64 4.05 31.51
N PHE A 269 -16.53 4.65 31.95
CA PHE A 269 -15.44 3.90 32.56
C PHE A 269 -15.86 3.47 33.97
N SER A 270 -15.81 2.18 34.24
CA SER A 270 -15.95 1.59 35.56
C SER A 270 -14.56 1.41 36.14
N TRP A 271 -14.26 2.14 37.22
CA TRP A 271 -12.99 2.04 37.91
C TRP A 271 -12.75 0.58 38.33
N CYS A 272 -11.59 0.04 37.91
CA CYS A 272 -11.17 -1.37 37.95
C CYS A 272 -11.98 -2.34 37.03
N CYS A 273 -11.78 -2.51 35.72
CA CYS A 273 -11.03 -1.83 34.66
C CYS A 273 -11.82 -2.07 33.36
N SER A 274 -13.08 -1.62 33.30
CA SER A 274 -13.97 -1.93 32.18
C SER A 274 -14.70 -0.70 31.66
N VAL A 275 -14.94 -0.66 30.36
CA VAL A 275 -15.79 0.34 29.74
C VAL A 275 -17.15 -0.30 29.50
N ARG A 276 -18.19 0.23 30.14
CA ARG A 276 -19.58 -0.20 29.93
C ARG A 276 -20.25 0.82 29.01
N CYS A 277 -20.72 0.35 27.85
CA CYS A 277 -21.44 1.17 26.87
C CYS A 277 -22.88 0.69 26.74
N GLN A 278 -23.79 1.60 26.42
CA GLN A 278 -25.14 1.25 25.99
C GLN A 278 -25.16 0.99 24.48
N GLN A 279 -26.15 0.25 24.00
CA GLN A 279 -26.42 0.11 22.57
C GLN A 279 -27.44 1.18 22.16
N CYS A 280 -26.99 2.16 21.37
CA CYS A 280 -27.87 3.13 20.76
C CYS A 280 -28.21 2.72 19.32
N LYS A 281 -29.48 2.86 18.96
CA LYS A 281 -29.95 2.65 17.60
C LYS A 281 -30.10 4.01 16.93
N ASN A 282 -29.36 4.22 15.84
CA ASN A 282 -29.43 5.44 15.06
C ASN A 282 -29.92 5.11 13.65
N THR A 283 -30.91 5.86 13.17
CA THR A 283 -31.32 5.78 11.77
C THR A 283 -30.38 6.64 10.93
N VAL A 284 -29.63 6.02 10.03
CA VAL A 284 -28.73 6.71 9.11
C VAL A 284 -29.17 6.53 7.66
N THR A 285 -28.91 7.54 6.84
CA THR A 285 -29.15 7.46 5.39
C THR A 285 -27.93 6.84 4.72
N ILE A 286 -28.10 5.65 4.14
CA ILE A 286 -27.08 4.95 3.36
C ILE A 286 -27.35 5.18 1.88
N HIS A 287 -26.33 5.58 1.13
CA HIS A 287 -26.39 5.71 -0.31
C HIS A 287 -25.69 4.51 -0.95
N THR A 288 -26.35 3.89 -1.94
CA THR A 288 -25.82 2.75 -2.67
C THR A 288 -25.98 2.95 -4.18
N CYS A 289 -24.97 2.56 -4.95
CA CYS A 289 -25.06 2.51 -6.41
C CYS A 289 -26.20 1.58 -6.85
N ARG A 290 -26.92 1.96 -7.89
CA ARG A 290 -27.99 1.14 -8.48
C ARG A 290 -27.40 -0.14 -9.08
N VAL A 291 -28.22 -1.18 -9.11
CA VAL A 291 -27.94 -2.45 -9.79
C VAL A 291 -28.45 -2.34 -11.22
#